data_AF-A0A382IBH8-F1
#
_entry.id   AF-A0A382IBH8-F1
#
_cell.length_a   1.000
_cell.length_b   1.000
_cell.length_c   1.000
_cell.angle_alpha   90.00
_cell.angle_beta   90.00
_cell.angle_gamma   90.00
#
_symmetry.space_group_name_H-M   'P 1'
#
loop_
_entity.id
_entity.type
_entity.pdbx_description
1 polymer ?
#
loop_
_entity_poly.entity_id
_entity_poly.type
_entity_poly.pdbx_seq_one_letter_code
_entity_poly.pdbx_strand_id
1 'polypeptide(L)'
;MAKVEYVIEALERLDLLDYQSVVKWPEPPDDESMARKLDLRNLGRAKAPKVDDGSWESVIANVEETARLGPEEIPGDMLDVLAWYAPIHTHRKNWGIYIRESAVLDLAGRIVARIPGGKTTDHRTIWEAIRSAVFCLYHHEAFHHYVESFAIRLELVEQEPRYLPYHQDVYRRPEGEEEPLEEGLACAEQFRRRAKESGLRGLSHEVHLATERLLKDWIPKLGPGYRQGVALYDDDAFHKVQNRLSSQIQSASSEPTDDGSRWRLIRDDAYKGLCKCRGATYLVTDWGSHFRVPGVWGF
;
A
#
# COMPACT_ATOMS: atom_id res chain seq x y z
N MET A 1 -0.02 -8.57 18.50
CA MET A 1 -0.40 -8.96 17.14
C MET A 1 -0.43 -10.46 17.07
N ALA A 2 -1.50 -10.99 16.50
CA ALA A 2 -1.72 -12.43 16.38
C ALA A 2 -0.73 -13.02 15.36
N LYS A 3 -0.50 -14.33 15.48
CA LYS A 3 0.09 -15.13 14.41
C LYS A 3 -0.98 -15.36 13.35
N VAL A 4 -0.61 -15.30 12.07
CA VAL A 4 -1.59 -15.42 10.99
C VAL A 4 -2.23 -16.80 10.95
N GLU A 5 -1.52 -17.84 11.39
CA GLU A 5 -2.03 -19.20 11.46
C GLU A 5 -3.26 -19.31 12.37
N TYR A 6 -3.31 -18.55 13.47
CA TYR A 6 -4.49 -18.51 14.35
C TYR A 6 -5.67 -17.76 13.73
N VAL A 7 -5.39 -16.75 12.90
CA VAL A 7 -6.43 -16.03 12.17
C VAL A 7 -7.02 -16.94 11.09
N ILE A 8 -6.17 -17.60 10.30
CA ILE A 8 -6.59 -18.56 9.28
C ILE A 8 -7.42 -19.68 9.92
N GLU A 9 -6.93 -20.30 11.00
CA GLU A 9 -7.65 -21.37 11.69
C GLU A 9 -9.04 -20.93 12.20
N ALA A 10 -9.15 -19.69 12.70
CA ALA A 10 -10.43 -19.16 13.14
C ALA A 10 -11.41 -18.95 11.98
N LEU A 11 -10.93 -18.38 10.86
CA LEU A 11 -11.75 -18.17 9.66
C LEU A 11 -12.14 -19.51 8.99
N GLU A 12 -11.26 -20.50 8.98
CA GLU A 12 -11.55 -21.88 8.52
C GLU A 12 -12.69 -22.51 9.32
N ARG A 13 -12.67 -22.38 10.65
CA ARG A 13 -13.70 -22.96 11.52
C ARG A 13 -15.07 -22.31 11.34
N LEU A 14 -15.10 -21.05 10.92
CA LEU A 14 -16.33 -20.30 10.65
C LEU A 14 -16.78 -20.40 9.18
N ASP A 15 -16.05 -21.14 8.34
CA ASP A 15 -16.32 -21.26 6.90
C ASP A 15 -16.35 -19.91 6.16
N LEU A 16 -15.46 -18.99 6.55
CA LEU A 16 -15.42 -17.61 6.03
C LEU A 16 -14.36 -17.37 4.96
N LEU A 17 -13.58 -18.40 4.61
CA LEU A 17 -12.52 -18.28 3.63
C LEU A 17 -13.01 -18.70 2.24
N ASP A 18 -12.53 -18.01 1.20
CA ASP A 18 -12.90 -18.31 -0.19
C ASP A 18 -11.66 -18.29 -1.09
N TYR A 19 -11.25 -19.49 -1.51
CA TYR A 19 -10.08 -19.71 -2.36
C TYR A 19 -10.42 -19.78 -3.85
N GLN A 20 -11.71 -19.77 -4.19
CA GLN A 20 -12.20 -20.02 -5.54
C GLN A 20 -12.84 -18.77 -6.16
N SER A 21 -13.19 -17.75 -5.37
CA SER A 21 -13.65 -16.51 -5.97
C SER A 21 -12.57 -15.90 -6.83
N VAL A 22 -13.01 -15.58 -8.05
CA VAL A 22 -12.27 -14.80 -9.05
C VAL A 22 -12.18 -13.37 -8.55
N VAL A 23 -11.42 -13.15 -7.47
CA VAL A 23 -10.98 -11.81 -7.10
C VAL A 23 -9.81 -11.52 -8.03
N LYS A 24 -9.96 -10.51 -8.89
CA LYS A 24 -8.94 -10.12 -9.89
C LYS A 24 -7.75 -9.41 -9.24
N TRP A 25 -7.31 -9.87 -8.07
CA TRP A 25 -6.04 -9.41 -7.53
C TRP A 25 -4.91 -10.05 -8.33
N PRO A 26 -3.77 -9.37 -8.52
CA PRO A 26 -2.58 -10.05 -9.01
C PRO A 26 -2.27 -11.23 -8.09
N GLU A 27 -2.16 -12.42 -8.65
CA GLU A 27 -1.79 -13.60 -7.87
C GLU A 27 -0.39 -13.40 -7.29
N PRO A 28 -0.19 -13.64 -5.98
CA PRO A 28 1.13 -13.74 -5.40
C PRO A 28 2.01 -14.68 -6.21
N PRO A 29 3.27 -14.30 -6.52
CA PRO A 29 4.17 -15.22 -7.21
C PRO A 29 4.43 -16.47 -6.37
N ASP A 30 4.25 -17.65 -6.96
CA ASP A 30 4.52 -18.94 -6.30
C ASP A 30 6.03 -19.22 -6.13
N ASP A 31 6.87 -18.51 -6.88
CA ASP A 31 8.32 -18.67 -6.87
C ASP A 31 8.97 -17.60 -5.98
N GLU A 32 9.70 -18.04 -4.94
CA GLU A 32 10.51 -17.17 -4.08
C GLU A 32 11.56 -16.36 -4.87
N SER A 33 11.95 -16.81 -6.07
CA SER A 33 12.83 -16.07 -6.97
C SER A 33 12.15 -14.84 -7.60
N MET A 34 10.82 -14.83 -7.65
CA MET A 34 9.98 -13.75 -8.19
C MET A 34 9.44 -12.81 -7.11
N ALA A 35 9.36 -13.25 -5.85
CA ALA A 35 8.94 -12.42 -4.73
C ALA A 35 9.85 -12.65 -3.51
N ARG A 36 10.68 -11.66 -3.19
CA ARG A 36 11.56 -11.70 -2.01
C ARG A 36 10.96 -10.94 -0.85
N LYS A 37 11.16 -11.44 0.37
CA LYS A 37 10.74 -10.73 1.57
C LYS A 37 11.48 -9.40 1.70
N LEU A 38 10.75 -8.32 1.94
CA LEU A 38 11.29 -6.97 2.07
C LEU A 38 11.45 -6.60 3.56
N ASP A 39 12.69 -6.48 4.04
CA ASP A 39 12.95 -5.99 5.40
C ASP A 39 12.78 -4.46 5.47
N LEU A 40 11.56 -4.01 5.73
CA LEU A 40 11.23 -2.59 5.91
C LEU A 40 11.99 -1.92 7.07
N ARG A 41 12.52 -2.68 8.04
CA ARG A 41 13.35 -2.13 9.12
C ARG A 41 14.76 -1.82 8.62
N ASN A 42 15.35 -2.70 7.82
CA ASN A 42 16.66 -2.46 7.21
C ASN A 42 16.57 -1.37 6.13
N LEU A 43 15.52 -1.39 5.32
CA LEU A 43 15.23 -0.33 4.35
C LEU A 43 15.13 1.05 5.02
N GLY A 44 14.57 1.11 6.23
CA GLY A 44 14.42 2.34 7.00
C GLY A 44 15.72 2.99 7.49
N ARG A 45 16.89 2.39 7.25
CA ARG A 45 18.18 2.95 7.69
C ARG A 45 18.59 4.15 6.84
N ALA A 46 19.14 5.17 7.49
CA ALA A 46 19.55 6.42 6.83
C ALA A 46 20.69 6.22 5.82
N LYS A 47 21.59 5.26 6.06
CA LYS A 47 22.68 4.96 5.15
C LYS A 47 22.19 4.01 4.07
N ALA A 48 22.50 4.36 2.83
CA ALA A 48 22.41 3.47 1.69
C ALA A 48 23.19 2.17 1.98
N PRO A 49 22.71 1.02 1.48
CA PRO A 49 23.44 -0.24 1.60
C PRO A 49 24.82 -0.17 0.96
N LYS A 50 25.70 -1.05 1.44
CA LYS A 50 26.92 -1.39 0.73
C LYS A 50 26.60 -2.50 -0.27
N VAL A 51 26.15 -2.12 -1.47
CA VAL A 51 26.14 -3.00 -2.64
C VAL A 51 27.32 -2.61 -3.55
N ASP A 52 27.68 -3.48 -4.49
CA ASP A 52 28.76 -3.16 -5.44
C ASP A 52 28.42 -1.95 -6.31
N ASP A 53 29.45 -1.29 -6.83
CA ASP A 53 29.31 -0.04 -7.57
C ASP A 53 28.47 -0.23 -8.86
N GLY A 54 28.58 -1.38 -9.52
CA GLY A 54 27.81 -1.70 -10.73
C GLY A 54 26.30 -1.83 -10.48
N SER A 55 25.91 -2.36 -9.32
CA SER A 55 24.50 -2.42 -8.91
C SER A 55 23.92 -1.02 -8.67
N TRP A 56 24.70 -0.12 -8.05
CA TRP A 56 24.28 1.26 -7.86
C TRP A 56 24.16 2.03 -9.16
N GLU A 57 25.12 1.91 -10.07
CA GLU A 57 25.08 2.57 -11.39
C GLU A 57 23.77 2.24 -12.14
N SER A 58 23.36 0.98 -12.09
CA SER A 58 22.12 0.51 -12.70
C SER A 58 20.87 1.12 -12.05
N VAL A 59 20.81 1.16 -10.72
CA VAL A 59 19.69 1.79 -9.98
C VAL A 59 19.61 3.29 -10.28
N ILE A 60 20.75 3.98 -10.26
CA ILE A 60 20.85 5.42 -10.54
C ILE A 60 20.37 5.70 -11.96
N ALA A 61 20.85 4.94 -12.95
CA ALA A 61 20.48 5.12 -14.35
C ALA A 61 18.96 5.05 -14.57
N ASN A 62 18.27 4.12 -13.91
CA ASN A 62 16.82 3.96 -14.01
C ASN A 62 16.03 5.09 -13.34
N VAL A 63 16.45 5.48 -12.14
CA VAL A 63 15.84 6.60 -11.42
C VAL A 63 16.02 7.89 -12.22
N GLU A 64 17.20 8.11 -12.80
CA GLU A 64 17.45 9.25 -13.68
C GLU A 64 16.68 9.18 -14.99
N GLU A 65 16.54 8.01 -15.60
CA GLU A 65 15.74 7.81 -16.81
C GLU A 65 14.29 8.23 -16.58
N THR A 66 13.69 7.73 -15.51
CA THR A 66 12.32 8.13 -15.14
C THR A 66 12.25 9.62 -14.80
N ALA A 67 13.25 10.15 -14.07
CA ALA A 67 13.26 11.57 -13.73
C ALA A 67 13.29 12.47 -14.97
N ARG A 68 13.95 12.04 -16.06
CA ARG A 68 14.01 12.75 -17.35
C ARG A 68 12.66 12.82 -18.08
N LEU A 69 11.77 11.83 -17.88
CA LEU A 69 10.40 11.86 -18.43
C LEU A 69 9.56 12.98 -17.80
N GLY A 70 9.97 13.47 -16.63
CA GLY A 70 9.34 14.60 -15.96
C GLY A 70 8.13 14.22 -15.11
N PRO A 71 7.53 15.20 -14.41
CA PRO A 71 6.52 14.95 -13.39
C PRO A 71 5.11 14.64 -13.93
N GLU A 72 4.88 14.76 -15.25
CA GLU A 72 3.53 14.82 -15.84
C GLU A 72 2.95 13.47 -16.28
N GLU A 73 3.78 12.48 -16.64
CA GLU A 73 3.31 11.18 -17.17
C GLU A 73 2.99 10.16 -16.06
N ILE A 74 2.09 10.44 -15.12
CA ILE A 74 1.61 9.39 -14.19
C ILE A 74 0.25 8.89 -14.68
N PRO A 75 0.14 7.64 -15.17
CA PRO A 75 -1.15 7.07 -15.54
C PRO A 75 -2.10 7.02 -14.33
N GLY A 76 -3.36 7.41 -14.53
CA GLY A 76 -4.37 7.55 -13.47
C GLY A 76 -4.86 6.23 -12.85
N ASP A 77 -4.55 5.08 -13.47
CA ASP A 77 -5.10 3.77 -13.05
C ASP A 77 -4.03 2.85 -12.44
N MET A 78 -2.94 3.44 -11.93
CA MET A 78 -1.69 2.69 -11.73
C MET A 78 -1.52 2.06 -10.33
N LEU A 79 -2.13 2.57 -9.26
CA LEU A 79 -1.76 2.16 -7.88
C LEU A 79 -1.84 0.64 -7.65
N ASP A 80 -2.98 0.02 -7.96
CA ASP A 80 -3.19 -1.44 -7.83
C ASP A 80 -2.30 -2.27 -8.76
N VAL A 81 -1.72 -1.64 -9.78
CA VAL A 81 -0.73 -2.27 -10.66
C VAL A 81 0.66 -2.21 -10.02
N LEU A 82 0.98 -1.16 -9.25
CA LEU A 82 2.31 -0.92 -8.66
C LEU A 82 2.57 -1.76 -7.41
N ALA A 83 1.55 -1.95 -6.58
CA ALA A 83 1.57 -2.78 -5.41
C ALA A 83 0.17 -3.35 -5.17
N TRP A 84 0.07 -4.39 -4.35
CA TRP A 84 -1.22 -4.92 -3.92
C TRP A 84 -1.12 -5.60 -2.56
N TYR A 85 -2.22 -5.57 -1.83
CA TYR A 85 -2.46 -6.41 -0.67
C TYR A 85 -3.17 -7.70 -1.10
N ALA A 86 -2.55 -8.85 -0.83
CA ALA A 86 -3.17 -10.17 -0.96
C ALA A 86 -3.90 -10.51 0.36
N PRO A 87 -5.25 -10.56 0.37
CA PRO A 87 -6.01 -10.76 1.60
C PRO A 87 -5.85 -12.14 2.22
N ILE A 88 -5.96 -12.24 3.54
CA ILE A 88 -5.96 -13.51 4.28
C ILE A 88 -7.14 -14.38 3.84
N HIS A 89 -8.31 -13.78 3.62
CA HIS A 89 -9.54 -14.47 3.22
C HIS A 89 -9.39 -15.34 1.96
N THR A 90 -8.55 -14.88 1.02
CA THR A 90 -8.39 -15.49 -0.30
C THR A 90 -7.04 -16.19 -0.46
N HIS A 91 -5.96 -15.66 0.14
CA HIS A 91 -4.59 -16.13 -0.09
C HIS A 91 -3.94 -16.86 1.10
N ARG A 92 -4.62 -16.94 2.26
CA ARG A 92 -4.18 -17.67 3.47
C ARG A 92 -2.73 -17.37 3.86
N LYS A 93 -1.80 -18.32 3.59
CA LYS A 93 -0.38 -18.26 3.96
C LYS A 93 0.41 -17.35 3.02
N ASN A 94 -0.09 -17.13 1.81
CA ASN A 94 0.46 -16.23 0.80
C ASN A 94 -0.15 -14.82 0.92
N TRP A 95 -0.79 -14.51 2.04
CA TRP A 95 -1.24 -13.16 2.34
C TRP A 95 -0.03 -12.22 2.50
N GLY A 96 -0.24 -10.94 2.24
CA GLY A 96 0.78 -9.93 2.46
C GLY A 96 0.67 -8.76 1.51
N ILE A 97 1.67 -7.90 1.56
CA ILE A 97 1.82 -6.75 0.68
C ILE A 97 2.89 -7.09 -0.35
N TYR A 98 2.58 -6.94 -1.62
CA TYR A 98 3.48 -7.19 -2.74
C TYR A 98 3.73 -5.88 -3.46
N ILE A 99 4.99 -5.48 -3.55
CA ILE A 99 5.40 -4.21 -4.16
C ILE A 99 6.30 -4.52 -5.35
N ARG A 100 5.97 -4.01 -6.54
CA ARG A 100 6.82 -4.20 -7.72
C ARG A 100 8.11 -3.39 -7.60
N GLU A 101 9.22 -4.01 -7.97
CA GLU A 101 10.52 -3.34 -8.02
C GLU A 101 10.51 -2.19 -9.04
N SER A 102 9.91 -2.42 -10.21
CA SER A 102 9.73 -1.40 -11.24
C SER A 102 8.96 -0.17 -10.74
N ALA A 103 7.90 -0.38 -9.96
CA ALA A 103 7.10 0.66 -9.36
C ALA A 103 7.89 1.54 -8.38
N VAL A 104 8.74 0.93 -7.56
CA VAL A 104 9.59 1.65 -6.61
C VAL A 104 10.55 2.58 -7.34
N LEU A 105 11.16 2.11 -8.43
CA LEU A 105 12.12 2.87 -9.20
C LEU A 105 11.46 4.00 -9.99
N ASP A 106 10.29 3.73 -10.56
CA ASP A 106 9.49 4.75 -11.24
C ASP A 106 9.07 5.88 -10.26
N LEU A 107 8.48 5.54 -9.12
CA LEU A 107 8.13 6.52 -8.09
C LEU A 107 9.35 7.27 -7.56
N ALA A 108 10.48 6.58 -7.32
CA ALA A 108 11.70 7.23 -6.88
C ALA A 108 12.22 8.25 -7.91
N GLY A 109 12.19 7.91 -9.20
CA GLY A 109 12.53 8.84 -10.29
C GLY A 109 11.61 10.06 -10.32
N ARG A 110 10.30 9.87 -10.14
CA ARG A 110 9.33 10.97 -10.08
C ARG A 110 9.47 11.86 -8.85
N ILE A 111 9.96 11.30 -7.73
CA ILE A 111 10.35 12.07 -6.56
C ILE A 111 11.59 12.90 -6.91
N VAL A 112 12.63 12.29 -7.50
CA VAL A 112 13.86 13.00 -7.91
C VAL A 112 13.56 14.12 -8.92
N ALA A 113 12.68 13.91 -9.90
CA ALA A 113 12.25 14.93 -10.86
C ALA A 113 11.66 16.19 -10.20
N ARG A 114 11.14 16.05 -8.97
CA ARG A 114 10.54 17.13 -8.19
C ARG A 114 11.51 17.80 -7.21
N ILE A 115 12.75 17.32 -7.09
CA ILE A 115 13.82 17.97 -6.31
C ILE A 115 14.36 19.17 -7.11
N PRO A 116 14.83 20.27 -6.48
CA PRO A 116 15.48 21.35 -7.21
C PRO A 116 16.58 20.86 -8.16
N GLY A 117 16.51 21.24 -9.43
CA GLY A 117 17.41 20.76 -10.48
C GLY A 117 16.92 19.52 -11.25
N GLY A 118 15.93 18.78 -10.71
CA GLY A 118 15.19 17.72 -11.40
C GLY A 118 16.00 16.46 -11.76
N LYS A 119 17.23 16.34 -11.26
CA LYS A 119 18.14 15.20 -11.51
C LYS A 119 19.19 15.11 -10.41
N THR A 120 19.67 13.91 -10.15
CA THR A 120 20.78 13.68 -9.20
C THR A 120 21.37 12.29 -9.41
N THR A 121 22.68 12.18 -9.23
CA THR A 121 23.41 10.91 -9.12
C THR A 121 23.85 10.64 -7.67
N ASP A 122 23.48 11.50 -6.73
CA ASP A 122 23.86 11.34 -5.32
C ASP A 122 23.18 10.10 -4.72
N HIS A 123 24.00 9.12 -4.32
CA HIS A 123 23.54 7.82 -3.80
C HIS A 123 22.59 8.00 -2.60
N ARG A 124 22.87 8.99 -1.75
CA ARG A 124 22.04 9.25 -0.57
C ARG A 124 20.66 9.74 -0.98
N THR A 125 20.57 10.73 -1.87
CA THR A 125 19.30 11.28 -2.35
C THR A 125 18.46 10.22 -3.05
N ILE A 126 19.08 9.38 -3.87
CA ILE A 126 18.41 8.27 -4.55
C ILE A 126 17.89 7.25 -3.55
N TRP A 127 18.69 6.87 -2.56
CA TRP A 127 18.26 5.97 -1.48
C TRP A 127 17.10 6.55 -0.67
N GLU A 128 17.13 7.83 -0.37
CA GLU A 128 16.06 8.56 0.31
C GLU A 128 14.76 8.58 -0.53
N ALA A 129 14.86 8.74 -1.85
CA ALA A 129 13.72 8.67 -2.78
C ALA A 129 13.13 7.26 -2.86
N ILE A 130 13.96 6.23 -2.95
CA ILE A 130 13.54 4.81 -2.91
C ILE A 130 12.79 4.49 -1.63
N ARG A 131 13.35 4.86 -0.47
CA ARG A 131 12.69 4.69 0.83
C ARG A 131 11.31 5.35 0.83
N SER A 132 11.24 6.57 0.33
CA SER A 132 9.98 7.31 0.25
C SER A 132 8.97 6.62 -0.67
N ALA A 133 9.39 6.13 -1.84
CA ALA A 133 8.55 5.38 -2.78
C ALA A 133 7.99 4.10 -2.16
N VAL A 134 8.84 3.27 -1.55
CA VAL A 134 8.41 2.03 -0.88
C VAL A 134 7.39 2.32 0.20
N PHE A 135 7.64 3.30 1.07
CA PHE A 135 6.70 3.59 2.16
C PHE A 135 5.39 4.23 1.67
N CYS A 136 5.39 4.96 0.54
CA CYS A 136 4.14 5.42 -0.08
C CYS A 136 3.29 4.24 -0.53
N LEU A 137 3.86 3.26 -1.24
CA LEU A 137 3.14 2.06 -1.69
C LEU A 137 2.72 1.20 -0.49
N TYR A 138 3.66 0.92 0.43
CA TYR A 138 3.39 0.13 1.63
C TYR A 138 2.23 0.69 2.48
N HIS A 139 2.16 2.01 2.67
CA HIS A 139 1.10 2.60 3.51
C HIS A 139 -0.27 2.55 2.88
N HIS A 140 -0.34 2.64 1.55
CA HIS A 140 -1.57 2.41 0.80
C HIS A 140 -2.04 0.96 1.00
N GLU A 141 -1.18 -0.01 0.68
CA GLU A 141 -1.53 -1.44 0.82
C GLU A 141 -1.80 -1.88 2.26
N ALA A 142 -1.09 -1.29 3.23
CA ALA A 142 -1.32 -1.58 4.64
C ALA A 142 -2.72 -1.16 5.11
N PHE A 143 -3.35 -0.18 4.44
CA PHE A 143 -4.71 0.23 4.78
C PHE A 143 -5.73 -0.85 4.40
N HIS A 144 -5.60 -1.52 3.26
CA HIS A 144 -6.45 -2.68 2.91
C HIS A 144 -6.33 -3.80 3.96
N HIS A 145 -5.13 -4.04 4.49
CA HIS A 145 -4.97 -4.96 5.61
C HIS A 145 -5.72 -4.51 6.87
N TYR A 146 -5.82 -3.20 7.13
CA TYR A 146 -6.58 -2.66 8.26
C TYR A 146 -8.08 -2.81 8.07
N VAL A 147 -8.58 -2.65 6.84
CA VAL A 147 -9.98 -2.90 6.46
C VAL A 147 -10.31 -4.38 6.64
N GLU A 148 -9.49 -5.29 6.11
CA GLU A 148 -9.71 -6.73 6.33
C GLU A 148 -9.63 -7.09 7.81
N SER A 149 -8.67 -6.52 8.55
CA SER A 149 -8.55 -6.74 10.00
C SER A 149 -9.77 -6.25 10.78
N PHE A 150 -10.42 -5.18 10.32
CA PHE A 150 -11.68 -4.70 10.89
C PHE A 150 -12.81 -5.69 10.59
N ALA A 151 -12.94 -6.14 9.35
CA ALA A 151 -13.95 -7.11 8.94
C ALA A 151 -13.84 -8.44 9.69
N ILE A 152 -12.62 -8.98 9.82
CA ILE A 152 -12.36 -10.21 10.59
C ILE A 152 -12.82 -10.05 12.05
N ARG A 153 -12.61 -8.89 12.67
CA ARG A 153 -13.09 -8.67 14.04
C ARG A 153 -14.62 -8.69 14.14
N LEU A 154 -15.31 -8.14 13.15
CA LEU A 154 -16.77 -8.23 13.08
C LEU A 154 -17.22 -9.68 12.89
N GLU A 155 -16.62 -10.39 11.95
CA GLU A 155 -16.89 -11.79 11.65
C GLU A 155 -16.70 -12.71 12.86
N LEU A 156 -15.67 -12.49 13.67
CA LEU A 156 -15.45 -13.26 14.90
C LEU A 156 -16.53 -13.02 15.97
N VAL A 157 -17.15 -11.84 16.00
CA VAL A 157 -18.18 -11.48 16.98
C VAL A 157 -19.57 -11.88 16.48
N GLU A 158 -19.84 -11.60 15.21
CA GLU A 158 -21.15 -11.77 14.59
C GLU A 158 -21.34 -13.18 14.03
N GLN A 159 -20.25 -13.92 13.77
CA GLN A 159 -20.24 -15.23 13.12
C GLN A 159 -20.92 -15.23 11.74
N GLU A 160 -20.83 -14.10 11.04
CA GLU A 160 -21.40 -13.87 9.72
C GLU A 160 -20.32 -13.29 8.80
N PRO A 161 -20.29 -13.64 7.50
CA PRO A 161 -19.32 -13.10 6.56
C PRO A 161 -19.51 -11.60 6.36
N ARG A 162 -18.43 -10.83 6.43
CA ARG A 162 -18.43 -9.38 6.22
C ARG A 162 -17.46 -8.94 5.14
N TYR A 163 -16.22 -9.42 5.17
CA TYR A 163 -15.18 -8.97 4.24
C TYR A 163 -15.51 -9.32 2.80
N LEU A 164 -15.79 -10.60 2.51
CA LEU A 164 -16.03 -11.07 1.15
C LEU A 164 -17.31 -10.45 0.55
N PRO A 165 -18.48 -10.41 1.25
CA PRO A 165 -19.66 -9.72 0.73
C PRO A 165 -19.42 -8.24 0.45
N TYR A 166 -18.82 -7.50 1.40
CA TYR A 166 -18.46 -6.09 1.19
C TYR A 166 -17.57 -5.92 -0.05
N HIS A 167 -16.54 -6.75 -0.17
CA HIS A 167 -15.60 -6.65 -1.28
C HIS A 167 -16.30 -6.92 -2.62
N GLN A 168 -17.21 -7.90 -2.68
CA GLN A 168 -17.91 -8.30 -3.91
C GLN A 168 -18.99 -7.29 -4.33
N ASP A 169 -19.76 -6.78 -3.38
CA ASP A 169 -20.97 -6.00 -3.66
C ASP A 169 -20.76 -4.49 -3.56
N VAL A 170 -19.74 -4.02 -2.82
CA VAL A 170 -19.45 -2.59 -2.66
C VAL A 170 -18.12 -2.24 -3.33
N TYR A 171 -17.01 -2.79 -2.84
CA TYR A 171 -15.67 -2.38 -3.29
C TYR A 171 -15.48 -2.58 -4.81
N ARG A 172 -15.90 -3.73 -5.34
CA ARG A 172 -15.79 -4.06 -6.77
C ARG A 172 -16.89 -3.47 -7.66
N ARG A 173 -17.94 -2.91 -7.07
CA ARG A 173 -19.10 -2.36 -7.77
C ARG A 173 -19.40 -0.96 -7.24
N PRO A 174 -18.44 -0.01 -7.38
CA PRO A 174 -18.65 1.35 -6.92
C PRO A 174 -19.87 1.94 -7.61
N GLU A 175 -20.83 2.45 -6.83
CA GLU A 175 -22.07 3.05 -7.35
C GLU A 175 -21.93 4.58 -7.51
N GLY A 176 -20.89 5.16 -6.90
CA GLY A 176 -20.60 6.58 -6.94
C GLY A 176 -19.21 6.92 -7.46
N GLU A 177 -19.07 8.16 -7.91
CA GLU A 177 -17.79 8.75 -8.34
C GLU A 177 -16.72 8.85 -7.24
N GLU A 178 -17.18 8.76 -5.99
CA GLU A 178 -16.38 8.84 -4.77
C GLU A 178 -16.02 7.46 -4.20
N GLU A 179 -16.50 6.39 -4.84
CA GLU A 179 -16.31 5.01 -4.41
C GLU A 179 -15.23 4.29 -5.25
N PRO A 180 -14.56 3.27 -4.68
CA PRO A 180 -14.70 2.79 -3.29
C PRO A 180 -14.04 3.72 -2.26
N LEU A 181 -14.72 3.94 -1.12
CA LEU A 181 -14.23 4.80 -0.04
C LEU A 181 -12.89 4.33 0.54
N GLU A 182 -12.68 3.01 0.51
CA GLU A 182 -11.46 2.37 0.94
C GLU A 182 -10.22 2.88 0.19
N GLU A 183 -10.31 3.11 -1.11
CA GLU A 183 -9.19 3.61 -1.92
C GLU A 183 -8.82 5.06 -1.60
N GLY A 184 -9.84 5.91 -1.42
CA GLY A 184 -9.63 7.28 -0.98
C GLY A 184 -8.92 7.35 0.38
N LEU A 185 -9.31 6.48 1.31
CA LEU A 185 -8.67 6.37 2.63
C LEU A 185 -7.26 5.76 2.55
N ALA A 186 -7.04 4.77 1.68
CA ALA A 186 -5.71 4.21 1.44
C ALA A 186 -4.74 5.27 0.89
N CYS A 187 -5.18 6.08 -0.08
CA CYS A 187 -4.42 7.25 -0.56
C CYS A 187 -4.16 8.28 0.54
N ALA A 188 -5.15 8.56 1.39
CA ALA A 188 -4.97 9.47 2.53
C ALA A 188 -3.93 8.94 3.54
N GLU A 189 -3.87 7.63 3.78
CA GLU A 189 -2.88 7.05 4.71
C GLU A 189 -1.44 7.24 4.25
N GLN A 190 -1.19 7.36 2.94
CA GLN A 190 0.15 7.67 2.41
C GLN A 190 0.68 9.00 2.97
N PHE A 191 -0.18 10.00 3.19
CA PHE A 191 0.20 11.26 3.85
C PHE A 191 0.30 11.13 5.37
N ARG A 192 -0.74 10.54 5.98
CA ARG A 192 -0.91 10.50 7.45
C ARG A 192 0.17 9.68 8.15
N ARG A 193 0.57 8.54 7.55
CA ARG A 193 1.59 7.66 8.13
C ARG A 193 2.99 8.15 7.92
N ARG A 194 3.24 8.89 6.84
CA ARG A 194 4.54 9.42 6.46
C ARG A 194 5.21 10.22 7.57
N ALA A 195 4.47 11.08 8.27
CA ALA A 195 5.01 11.87 9.38
C ALA A 195 5.41 11.03 10.60
N LYS A 196 4.85 9.82 10.74
CA LYS A 196 5.03 8.92 11.89
C LYS A 196 5.94 7.73 11.56
N GLU A 197 6.22 7.48 10.29
CA GLU A 197 6.97 6.31 9.83
C GLU A 197 8.45 6.39 10.21
N SER A 198 8.89 5.44 11.04
CA SER A 198 10.26 5.39 11.51
C SER A 198 11.27 5.14 10.39
N GLY A 199 10.85 4.40 9.35
CA GLY A 199 11.64 4.15 8.15
C GLY A 199 11.86 5.37 7.26
N LEU A 200 11.21 6.51 7.55
CA LEU A 200 11.41 7.79 6.88
C LEU A 200 12.12 8.82 7.76
N ARG A 201 12.62 8.43 8.95
CA ARG A 201 13.46 9.32 9.76
C ARG A 201 14.79 9.61 9.06
N GLY A 202 15.24 10.86 9.17
CA GLY A 202 16.52 11.31 8.63
C GLY A 202 16.56 11.56 7.13
N LEU A 203 15.40 11.55 6.44
CA LEU A 203 15.29 12.04 5.07
C LEU A 203 15.70 13.52 4.98
N SER A 204 16.33 13.90 3.88
CA SER A 204 16.53 15.31 3.56
C SER A 204 15.19 16.03 3.41
N HIS A 205 15.20 17.33 3.72
CA HIS A 205 14.03 18.19 3.55
C HIS A 205 13.58 18.24 2.08
N GLU A 206 14.51 18.18 1.13
CA GLU A 206 14.21 18.24 -0.30
C GLU A 206 13.45 17.01 -0.79
N VAL A 207 13.94 15.79 -0.46
CA VAL A 207 13.22 14.55 -0.74
C VAL A 207 11.86 14.58 -0.04
N HIS A 208 11.82 15.09 1.20
CA HIS A 208 10.57 15.17 1.93
C HIS A 208 9.51 16.01 1.19
N LEU A 209 9.87 17.22 0.75
CA LEU A 209 8.94 18.07 0.01
C LEU A 209 8.63 17.53 -1.39
N ALA A 210 9.60 16.88 -2.04
CA ALA A 210 9.41 16.30 -3.37
C ALA A 210 8.39 15.15 -3.36
N THR A 211 8.45 14.27 -2.35
CA THR A 211 7.44 13.22 -2.16
C THR A 211 6.05 13.80 -1.87
N GLU A 212 5.97 14.84 -1.05
CA GLU A 212 4.67 15.49 -0.76
C GLU A 212 4.07 16.12 -2.02
N ARG A 213 4.89 16.80 -2.83
CA ARG A 213 4.46 17.32 -4.14
C ARG A 213 3.99 16.20 -5.07
N LEU A 214 4.73 15.09 -5.14
CA LEU A 214 4.33 13.93 -5.93
C LEU A 214 2.92 13.47 -5.55
N LEU A 215 2.67 13.21 -4.27
CA LEU A 215 1.37 12.71 -3.82
C LEU A 215 0.24 13.72 -4.08
N LYS A 216 0.48 15.02 -3.86
CA LYS A 216 -0.50 16.08 -4.13
C LYS A 216 -0.80 16.25 -5.62
N ASP A 217 0.16 16.02 -6.49
CA ASP A 217 -0.04 16.08 -7.95
C ASP A 217 -0.69 14.81 -8.50
N TRP A 218 -0.33 13.65 -7.93
CA TRP A 218 -0.67 12.34 -8.46
C TRP A 218 -2.06 11.89 -8.02
N ILE A 219 -2.34 11.91 -6.72
CA ILE A 219 -3.59 11.36 -6.18
C ILE A 219 -4.83 11.96 -6.85
N PRO A 220 -4.94 13.29 -7.05
CA PRO A 220 -6.12 13.87 -7.71
C PRO A 220 -6.33 13.45 -9.17
N LYS A 221 -5.29 12.91 -9.84
CA LYS A 221 -5.36 12.41 -11.22
C LYS A 221 -5.75 10.94 -11.31
N LEU A 222 -5.86 10.25 -10.16
CA LEU A 222 -6.28 8.86 -10.11
C LEU A 222 -7.77 8.71 -10.40
N GLY A 223 -8.20 7.46 -10.63
CA GLY A 223 -9.61 7.12 -10.84
C GLY A 223 -10.56 7.47 -9.68
N PRO A 224 -11.88 7.23 -9.87
CA PRO A 224 -12.89 7.26 -8.80
C PRO A 224 -12.44 6.52 -7.53
N GLY A 225 -12.86 7.01 -6.35
CA GLY A 225 -12.37 6.53 -5.05
C GLY A 225 -11.01 7.12 -4.66
N TYR A 226 -9.95 6.81 -5.42
CA TYR A 226 -8.57 7.23 -5.12
C TYR A 226 -8.40 8.75 -5.01
N ARG A 227 -8.97 9.50 -5.96
CA ARG A 227 -8.72 10.95 -6.13
C ARG A 227 -9.07 11.81 -4.92
N GLN A 228 -9.83 11.25 -3.98
CA GLN A 228 -10.23 11.92 -2.75
C GLN A 228 -9.12 11.97 -1.70
N GLY A 229 -8.06 11.16 -1.81
CA GLY A 229 -7.09 11.00 -0.73
C GLY A 229 -6.46 12.30 -0.20
N VAL A 230 -6.28 13.31 -1.07
CA VAL A 230 -5.78 14.64 -0.65
C VAL A 230 -6.79 15.37 0.24
N ALA A 231 -8.09 15.26 -0.03
CA ALA A 231 -9.14 15.88 0.79
C ALA A 231 -9.40 15.12 2.10
N LEU A 232 -8.93 13.87 2.20
CA LEU A 232 -9.22 12.97 3.31
C LEU A 232 -8.06 12.81 4.30
N TYR A 233 -6.88 13.37 4.07
CA TYR A 233 -5.75 13.12 4.99
C TYR A 233 -5.89 13.81 6.35
N ASP A 234 -6.73 14.85 6.48
CA ASP A 234 -7.02 15.48 7.77
C ASP A 234 -7.85 14.56 8.69
N ASP A 235 -7.58 14.60 10.00
CA ASP A 235 -8.17 13.66 10.98
C ASP A 235 -9.71 13.62 10.95
N ASP A 236 -10.37 14.77 10.90
CA ASP A 236 -11.84 14.81 10.95
C ASP A 236 -12.47 14.22 9.68
N ALA A 237 -11.92 14.57 8.51
CA ALA A 237 -12.39 14.06 7.23
C ALA A 237 -12.13 12.55 7.12
N PHE A 238 -10.90 12.11 7.45
CA PHE A 238 -10.51 10.72 7.46
C PHE A 238 -11.45 9.88 8.32
N HIS A 239 -11.64 10.26 9.58
CA HIS A 239 -12.45 9.48 10.50
C HIS A 239 -13.93 9.47 10.13
N LYS A 240 -14.46 10.58 9.56
CA LYS A 240 -15.85 10.61 9.08
C LYS A 240 -16.07 9.58 7.98
N VAL A 241 -15.17 9.53 6.99
CA VAL A 241 -15.26 8.58 5.87
C VAL A 241 -14.95 7.16 6.34
N GLN A 242 -13.98 6.95 7.23
CA GLN A 242 -13.68 5.64 7.81
C GLN A 242 -14.89 5.06 8.56
N ASN A 243 -15.64 5.87 9.31
CA ASN A 243 -16.87 5.41 9.96
C ASN A 243 -17.94 4.98 8.94
N ARG A 244 -18.07 5.69 7.81
CA ARG A 244 -18.98 5.28 6.74
C ARG A 244 -18.51 3.97 6.10
N LEU A 245 -17.22 3.83 5.84
CA LEU A 245 -16.62 2.59 5.36
C LEU A 245 -16.90 1.42 6.33
N SER A 246 -16.78 1.62 7.64
CA SER A 246 -17.12 0.60 8.64
C SER A 246 -18.57 0.11 8.51
N SER A 247 -19.51 1.02 8.26
CA SER A 247 -20.91 0.69 7.98
C SER A 247 -21.08 -0.04 6.65
N GLN A 248 -20.37 0.35 5.59
CA GLN A 248 -20.37 -0.37 4.31
C GLN A 248 -19.85 -1.81 4.48
N ILE A 249 -18.78 -2.00 5.25
CA ILE A 249 -18.20 -3.32 5.53
C ILE A 249 -19.19 -4.19 6.31
N GLN A 250 -19.80 -3.66 7.37
CA GLN A 250 -20.73 -4.46 8.17
C GLN A 250 -22.00 -4.81 7.38
N SER A 251 -22.54 -3.88 6.59
CA SER A 251 -23.80 -4.10 5.87
C SER A 251 -23.65 -4.73 4.48
N ALA A 252 -22.42 -4.79 3.96
CA ALA A 252 -22.13 -5.11 2.56
C ALA A 252 -22.97 -4.28 1.57
N SER A 253 -23.16 -2.99 1.88
CA SER A 253 -23.98 -2.06 1.09
C SER A 253 -23.28 -0.73 0.90
N SER A 254 -23.37 -0.15 -0.31
CA SER A 254 -22.84 1.18 -0.63
C SER A 254 -23.60 2.30 0.09
N GLU A 255 -24.88 2.06 0.40
CA GLU A 255 -25.79 2.95 1.13
C GLU A 255 -26.23 2.34 2.47
N PRO A 256 -25.32 2.26 3.46
CA PRO A 256 -25.67 1.73 4.77
C PRO A 256 -26.74 2.59 5.45
N THR A 257 -27.76 1.94 6.03
CA THR A 257 -28.88 2.62 6.70
C THR A 257 -28.63 2.91 8.18
N ASP A 258 -27.52 2.44 8.73
CA ASP A 258 -27.20 2.58 10.15
C ASP A 258 -26.52 3.92 10.47
N ASP A 259 -26.60 4.34 11.74
CA ASP A 259 -25.85 5.51 12.19
C ASP A 259 -24.36 5.16 12.35
N GLY A 260 -23.57 5.45 11.30
CA GLY A 260 -22.13 5.25 11.29
C GLY A 260 -21.37 6.03 12.39
N SER A 261 -22.00 6.99 13.08
CA SER A 261 -21.35 7.71 14.18
C SER A 261 -20.97 6.80 15.35
N ARG A 262 -21.63 5.64 15.50
CA ARG A 262 -21.32 4.65 16.54
C ARG A 262 -19.90 4.09 16.45
N TRP A 263 -19.33 4.04 15.24
CA TRP A 263 -17.98 3.51 15.01
C TRP A 263 -16.89 4.35 15.69
N ARG A 264 -17.18 5.63 16.00
CA ARG A 264 -16.25 6.54 16.70
C ARG A 264 -15.73 5.98 18.02
N LEU A 265 -16.51 5.12 18.69
CA LEU A 265 -16.15 4.55 20.00
C LEU A 265 -15.06 3.48 19.91
N ILE A 266 -14.93 2.81 18.76
CA ILE A 266 -14.06 1.63 18.62
C ILE A 266 -13.09 1.71 17.45
N ARG A 267 -13.19 2.74 16.57
CA ARG A 267 -12.44 2.80 15.31
C ARG A 267 -10.93 2.60 15.50
N ASP A 268 -10.35 3.21 16.53
CA ASP A 268 -8.90 3.25 16.74
C ASP A 268 -8.35 1.86 17.09
N ASP A 269 -9.17 1.01 17.72
CA ASP A 269 -8.82 -0.37 18.06
C ASP A 269 -9.23 -1.36 16.98
N ALA A 270 -10.38 -1.12 16.34
CA ALA A 270 -10.97 -2.03 15.37
C ALA A 270 -10.18 -2.09 14.05
N TYR A 271 -9.60 -0.96 13.60
CA TYR A 271 -8.74 -0.90 12.40
C TYR A 271 -7.27 -1.25 12.66
N LYS A 272 -6.89 -1.68 13.87
CA LYS A 272 -5.51 -2.15 14.09
C LYS A 272 -5.28 -3.44 13.30
N GLY A 273 -4.20 -3.52 12.53
CA GLY A 273 -3.80 -4.77 11.86
C GLY A 273 -3.76 -5.95 12.85
N LEU A 274 -4.45 -7.05 12.53
CA LEU A 274 -4.43 -8.28 13.34
C LEU A 274 -3.04 -8.91 13.33
N CYS A 275 -2.44 -8.93 12.14
CA CYS A 275 -1.13 -9.50 11.85
C CYS A 275 -0.10 -8.40 11.55
N LYS A 276 1.19 -8.71 11.71
CA LYS A 276 2.27 -7.77 11.38
C LYS A 276 2.49 -7.73 9.86
N CYS A 277 1.71 -6.94 9.11
CA CYS A 277 1.88 -6.82 7.65
C CYS A 277 3.29 -6.36 7.23
N ARG A 278 4.01 -5.59 8.06
CA ARG A 278 5.44 -5.27 7.83
C ARG A 278 6.34 -6.51 7.67
N GLY A 279 5.98 -7.60 8.35
CA GLY A 279 6.69 -8.87 8.28
C GLY A 279 6.18 -9.81 7.19
N ALA A 280 5.14 -9.39 6.46
CA ALA A 280 4.55 -10.05 5.29
C ALA A 280 4.50 -9.03 4.15
N THR A 281 5.64 -8.37 3.90
CA THR A 281 5.82 -7.45 2.76
C THR A 281 6.90 -8.05 1.87
N TYR A 282 6.64 -8.05 0.57
CA TYR A 282 7.44 -8.70 -0.44
C TYR A 282 7.72 -7.71 -1.57
N LEU A 283 8.93 -7.79 -2.13
CA LEU A 283 9.28 -7.08 -3.35
C LEU A 283 9.23 -8.08 -4.51
N VAL A 284 8.46 -7.75 -5.54
CA VAL A 284 8.25 -8.56 -6.73
C VAL A 284 9.20 -8.10 -7.83
N THR A 285 10.04 -9.02 -8.31
CA THR A 285 11.01 -8.78 -9.37
C THR A 285 10.35 -8.97 -10.73
N ASP A 286 9.78 -7.88 -11.25
CA ASP A 286 8.99 -7.89 -12.48
C ASP A 286 9.63 -7.11 -13.63
N TRP A 287 10.77 -6.48 -13.38
CA TRP A 287 11.60 -5.96 -14.44
C TRP A 287 12.38 -7.09 -15.11
N GLY A 288 12.53 -7.05 -16.43
CA GLY A 288 13.01 -8.15 -17.25
C GLY A 288 14.41 -8.70 -16.92
N SER A 289 14.97 -9.50 -17.83
CA SER A 289 16.27 -10.20 -17.66
C SER A 289 17.47 -9.33 -17.25
N HIS A 290 17.37 -7.99 -17.36
CA HIS A 290 18.40 -7.04 -16.93
C HIS A 290 18.64 -7.01 -15.41
N PHE A 291 17.65 -7.40 -14.59
CA PHE A 291 17.74 -7.37 -13.12
C PHE A 291 17.64 -8.74 -12.45
N ARG A 292 17.65 -9.83 -13.24
CA ARG A 292 17.83 -11.21 -12.73
C ARG A 292 19.26 -11.48 -12.26
N VAL A 293 19.94 -10.49 -11.71
CA VAL A 293 21.20 -10.69 -10.98
C VAL A 293 20.81 -10.89 -9.52
N PRO A 294 21.03 -12.07 -8.93
CA PRO A 294 20.87 -12.26 -7.50
C PRO A 294 21.70 -11.21 -6.74
N GLY A 295 21.06 -10.34 -5.96
CA GLY A 295 21.77 -9.43 -5.04
C GLY A 295 21.64 -7.92 -5.28
N VAL A 296 20.96 -7.44 -6.33
CA VAL A 296 20.78 -5.97 -6.54
C VAL A 296 20.05 -5.31 -5.36
N TRP A 297 19.18 -6.07 -4.68
CA TRP A 297 18.64 -5.68 -3.36
C TRP A 297 18.68 -6.87 -2.40
N GLY A 298 19.88 -7.15 -1.88
CA GLY A 298 20.08 -8.05 -0.74
C GLY A 298 20.14 -7.26 0.57
N PHE A 299 18.98 -6.88 1.10
CA PHE A 299 18.86 -6.18 2.39
C PHE A 299 18.14 -7.00 3.44
#